data_AF-A0A846ECX2-F1
#
_entry.id   AF-A0A846ECX2-F1
#
_cell.length_a   1.000
_cell.length_b   1.000
_cell.length_c   1.000
_cell.angle_alpha   90.00
_cell.angle_beta   90.00
_cell.angle_gamma   90.00
#
_symmetry.space_group_name_H-M   'P 1'
#
loop_
_entity.id
_entity.type
_entity.pdbx_description
1 polymer ?
#
loop_
_entity_poly.entity_id
_entity_poly.type
_entity_poly.pdbx_seq_one_letter_code
_entity_poly.pdbx_strand_id
1 'polypeptide(L)' 'MRFGELPEEVSNTISGLSLTDLENLSEALLDFTNLPDVQNWLSQLQD' A
#
# COMPACT_ATOMS: atom_id res chain seq x y z
N MET A 1 9.21 6.15 11.15
CA MET A 1 9.49 5.42 9.89
C MET A 1 8.86 4.03 10.02
N ARG A 2 7.55 3.90 9.75
CA ARG A 2 6.79 2.67 10.07
C ARG A 2 7.12 1.50 9.15
N PHE A 3 7.56 1.80 7.92
CA PHE A 3 7.87 0.80 6.92
C PHE A 3 9.35 0.60 6.62
N GLY A 4 10.26 1.27 7.35
CA GLY A 4 11.71 1.08 7.24
C GLY A 4 12.28 1.46 5.88
N GLU A 5 12.06 0.60 4.89
CA GLU A 5 12.31 0.74 3.46
C GLU A 5 11.19 -0.05 2.74
N LEU A 6 10.23 0.65 2.13
CA LEU A 6 9.26 -0.02 1.26
C LEU A 6 10.00 -0.54 0.02
N PRO A 7 9.75 -1.79 -0.43
CA PRO A 7 10.29 -2.27 -1.69
C PRO A 7 9.94 -1.30 -2.82
N GLU A 8 10.88 -1.05 -3.73
CA GLU A 8 10.65 -0.16 -4.87
C GLU A 8 9.38 -0.54 -5.64
N GLU A 9 9.12 -1.85 -5.79
CA GLU A 9 7.91 -2.37 -6.43
C GLU A 9 6.63 -1.81 -5.80
N VAL A 10 6.52 -1.89 -4.46
CA VAL A 10 5.38 -1.39 -3.69
C VAL A 10 5.25 0.12 -3.81
N SER A 11 6.37 0.84 -3.71
CA SER A 11 6.36 2.32 -3.84
C SER A 11 5.97 2.77 -5.25
N ASN A 12 6.35 2.02 -6.27
CA ASN A 12 6.02 2.31 -7.66
C ASN A 12 4.54 2.03 -7.94
N THR A 13 3.99 0.92 -7.39
CA THR A 13 2.56 0.66 -7.44
C THR A 13 1.77 1.77 -6.76
N ILE A 14 2.14 2.15 -5.52
CA ILE A 14 1.46 3.23 -4.78
C ILE A 14 1.53 4.56 -5.54
N SER A 15 2.64 4.85 -6.22
CA SER A 15 2.79 6.07 -7.03
C SER A 15 1.92 6.06 -8.30
N GLY A 16 1.49 4.89 -8.78
CA GLY A 16 0.58 4.73 -9.90
C GLY A 16 -0.90 4.59 -9.52
N LEU A 17 -1.22 4.57 -8.22
CA LEU A 17 -2.58 4.44 -7.73
C LEU A 17 -3.42 5.70 -7.99
N SER A 18 -4.73 5.52 -8.15
CA SER A 18 -5.67 6.64 -8.26
C SER A 18 -5.88 7.30 -6.91
N LEU A 19 -6.40 8.54 -6.92
CA LEU A 19 -6.70 9.28 -5.68
C LEU A 19 -7.58 8.46 -4.72
N THR A 20 -8.60 7.78 -5.25
CA THR A 20 -9.49 6.91 -4.46
C THR A 20 -8.77 5.74 -3.80
N ASP A 21 -7.80 5.12 -4.50
CA ASP A 21 -7.01 4.04 -3.93
C ASP A 21 -6.06 4.58 -2.86
N LEU A 22 -5.47 5.77 -3.04
CA LEU A 22 -4.64 6.42 -2.02
C LEU A 22 -5.44 6.74 -0.75
N GLU A 23 -6.71 7.15 -0.89
CA GLU A 23 -7.60 7.37 0.25
C GLU A 23 -7.89 6.05 0.98
N ASN A 24 -8.25 4.99 0.25
CA ASN A 24 -8.46 3.66 0.84
C ASN A 24 -7.17 3.10 1.47
N LEU A 25 -6.02 3.32 0.84
CA LEU A 25 -4.71 2.96 1.36
C LEU A 25 -4.49 3.66 2.69
N SER A 26 -4.74 4.96 2.78
CA SER A 26 -4.51 5.72 4.02
C SER A 26 -5.35 5.25 5.20
N GLU A 27 -6.59 4.80 4.94
CA GLU A 27 -7.47 4.21 5.95
C GLU A 27 -6.97 2.83 6.38
N ALA A 28 -6.67 1.96 5.40
CA ALA A 28 -6.15 0.61 5.65
C ALA A 28 -4.72 0.62 6.25
N LEU A 29 -3.91 1.64 5.95
CA LEU A 29 -2.55 1.83 6.48
C LEU A 29 -2.53 1.96 8.00
N LEU A 30 -3.64 2.42 8.59
CA LEU A 30 -3.80 2.48 10.05
C LEU A 30 -4.00 1.09 10.67
N ASP A 31 -4.64 0.18 9.95
CA ASP A 31 -4.82 -1.23 10.33
C ASP A 31 -3.59 -2.10 9.98
N PHE A 32 -2.78 -1.66 9.01
CA PHE A 32 -1.60 -2.40 8.60
C PHE A 32 -0.56 -2.47 9.70
N THR A 33 -0.24 -3.69 10.09
CA THR A 33 0.72 -3.96 11.15
C THR A 33 2.11 -4.23 10.57
N ASN A 34 2.18 -4.82 9.36
CA ASN A 34 3.42 -5.17 8.69
C ASN A 34 3.37 -4.94 7.16
N LEU A 35 4.54 -5.01 6.52
CA LEU A 35 4.69 -4.91 5.06
C LEU A 35 3.80 -5.89 4.24
N PRO A 36 3.59 -7.16 4.67
CA PRO A 36 2.71 -8.08 3.95
C PRO A 36 1.26 -7.61 3.85
N ASP A 37 0.74 -6.87 4.84
CA ASP A 37 -0.63 -6.34 4.79
C ASP A 37 -0.79 -5.36 3.62
N VAL A 38 0.20 -4.49 3.41
CA VAL A 38 0.27 -3.56 2.28
C VAL A 38 0.33 -4.31 0.95
N GLN A 39 1.17 -5.35 0.87
CA GLN A 39 1.34 -6.16 -0.34
C GLN A 39 0.06 -6.92 -0.72
N ASN A 40 -0.63 -7.46 0.29
CA ASN A 40 -1.91 -8.15 0.09
C ASN A 40 -3.01 -7.19 -0.35
N TRP A 41 -3.03 -5.98 0.19
CA TRP A 41 -3.98 -4.95 -0.21
C TRP A 41 -3.73 -4.46 -1.65
N LEU A 42 -2.47 -4.23 -2.03
CA LEU A 42 -2.12 -3.85 -3.40
C LEU A 42 -2.45 -4.95 -4.42
N SER A 43 -2.26 -6.22 -4.04
CA SER A 43 -2.63 -7.35 -4.90
C SER A 43 -4.14 -7.42 -5.14
N GLN A 44 -4.96 -6.99 -4.18
CA GLN A 44 -6.43 -6.93 -4.34
C GLN A 44 -6.89 -5.80 -5.27
N LEU A 45 -6.06 -4.78 -5.52
CA LEU A 45 -6.38 -3.71 -6.47
C LEU A 45 -6.05 -4.05 -7.92
N GLN A 46 -5.28 -5.12 -8.16
CA GLN A 46 -4.88 -5.55 -9.50
C GLN A 46 -5.80 -6.64 -10.09
N ASP A 47 -6.87 -7.04 -9.40
CA ASP A 47 -7.86 -8.07 -9.80
C ASP A 47 -9.16 -7.45 -10.36
#